data_AF-A0A7C7WR15-F1
#
_entry.id   AF-A0A7C7WR15-F1
#
_cell.length_a   1.000
_cell.length_b   1.000
_cell.length_c   1.000
_cell.angle_alpha   90.00
_cell.angle_beta   90.00
_cell.angle_gamma   90.00
#
_symmetry.space_group_name_H-M   'P 1'
#
loop_
_entity.id
_entity.type
_entity.pdbx_description
1 polymer ?
#
loop_
_entity_poly.entity_id
_entity_poly.type
_entity_poly.pdbx_seq_one_letter_code
_entity_poly.pdbx_strand_id
1 'polypeptide(L)'
;MTQRTLIAIGVDKKGKIWSGHFGMAPQYNLYDRSGTLLEERPNPYGAGSSGGHTHHDNPNLIVDLLPECGTFIARRMGDASKQRLVTNLGIDVMIAEGKDVRAALDAYLSASSA
;
A
#
# COMPACT_ATOMS: atom_id res chain seq x y z
N MET A 1 -20.02 -8.94 4.52
CA MET A 1 -18.69 -9.15 3.90
C MET A 1 -18.26 -7.81 3.34
N THR A 2 -17.23 -7.18 3.93
CA THR A 2 -16.70 -5.90 3.42
C THR A 2 -15.93 -6.21 2.14
N GLN A 3 -16.45 -5.77 0.98
CA GLN A 3 -15.72 -5.97 -0.27
C GLN A 3 -14.49 -5.07 -0.25
N ARG A 4 -13.31 -5.69 -0.28
CA ARG A 4 -12.04 -4.97 -0.36
C ARG A 4 -11.82 -4.49 -1.79
N THR A 5 -12.26 -3.28 -2.10
CA THR A 5 -12.23 -2.75 -3.47
C THR A 5 -11.27 -1.59 -3.65
N LEU A 6 -10.67 -1.10 -2.57
CA LEU A 6 -9.76 0.04 -2.62
C LEU A 6 -8.33 -0.40 -2.90
N ILE A 7 -7.58 0.52 -3.51
CA ILE A 7 -6.18 0.38 -3.86
C ILE A 7 -5.39 1.31 -2.94
N ALA A 8 -4.51 0.76 -2.11
CA ALA A 8 -3.62 1.58 -1.28
C ALA A 8 -2.23 1.70 -1.93
N ILE A 9 -1.73 2.93 -1.98
CA ILE A 9 -0.38 3.23 -2.49
C ILE A 9 0.43 3.88 -1.38
N GLY A 10 1.56 3.28 -1.02
CA GLY A 10 2.46 3.81 -0.01
C GLY A 10 3.26 4.99 -0.57
N VAL A 11 3.09 6.17 0.00
CA VAL A 11 3.73 7.41 -0.45
C VAL A 11 4.60 8.05 0.63
N ASP A 12 5.59 8.83 0.18
CA ASP A 12 6.42 9.68 1.03
C ASP A 12 5.70 11.00 1.37
N LYS A 13 6.33 11.80 2.25
CA LYS A 13 5.80 13.13 2.63
C LYS A 13 5.71 14.13 1.47
N LYS A 14 6.25 13.79 0.30
CA LYS A 14 6.21 14.60 -0.94
C LYS A 14 5.18 14.06 -1.95
N GLY A 15 4.39 13.05 -1.58
CA GLY A 15 3.37 12.43 -2.44
C GLY A 15 3.93 11.51 -3.52
N LYS A 16 5.19 11.05 -3.40
CA LYS A 16 5.80 10.09 -4.33
C LYS A 16 5.75 8.68 -3.77
N ILE A 17 5.74 7.67 -4.63
CA ILE A 17 5.78 6.27 -4.18
C ILE A 17 7.00 6.05 -3.30
N TRP A 18 6.76 5.51 -2.11
CA TRP A 18 7.80 5.24 -1.14
C TRP A 18 8.80 4.23 -1.69
N SER A 19 10.10 4.56 -1.62
CA SER A 19 11.17 3.72 -2.14
C SER A 19 11.54 2.55 -1.22
N GLY A 20 11.17 2.64 0.06
CA GLY A 20 11.37 1.59 1.05
C GLY A 20 10.24 0.56 1.06
N HIS A 21 10.18 -0.21 2.16
CA HIS A 21 9.11 -1.19 2.37
C HIS A 21 7.75 -0.49 2.48
N PHE A 22 6.73 -1.04 1.80
CA PHE A 22 5.35 -0.54 1.88
C PHE A 22 4.86 -0.28 3.31
N GLY A 23 5.11 -1.21 4.25
CA GLY A 23 4.69 -1.08 5.65
C GLY A 23 5.37 0.08 6.41
N MET A 24 6.43 0.64 5.86
CA MET A 24 7.15 1.80 6.42
C MET A 24 6.83 3.10 5.68
N ALA A 25 5.94 3.08 4.70
CA ALA A 25 5.54 4.30 4.01
C ALA A 25 4.96 5.30 5.04
N PRO A 26 5.39 6.57 5.05
CA PRO A 26 4.85 7.57 5.96
C PRO A 26 3.34 7.80 5.84
N GLN A 27 2.79 7.62 4.64
CA GLN A 27 1.38 7.83 4.34
C GLN A 27 0.91 6.81 3.28
N TYR A 28 -0.39 6.51 3.30
CA TYR A 28 -1.07 5.70 2.29
C TYR A 28 -2.12 6.53 1.57
N ASN A 29 -2.08 6.51 0.25
CA ASN A 29 -3.12 7.10 -0.57
C ASN A 29 -4.08 6.00 -1.01
N LEU A 30 -5.36 6.11 -0.66
CA LEU A 30 -6.41 5.16 -0.96
C LEU A 30 -7.15 5.64 -2.20
N TYR A 31 -7.13 4.81 -3.24
CA TYR A 31 -7.81 5.03 -4.50
C TYR A 31 -8.95 4.03 -4.68
N ASP A 32 -9.97 4.42 -5.42
CA ASP A 32 -10.97 3.48 -5.92
C ASP A 32 -10.47 2.78 -7.21
N ARG A 33 -11.28 1.86 -7.75
CA ARG A 33 -10.98 1.18 -9.03
C ARG A 33 -11.15 2.08 -10.27
N SER A 34 -11.67 3.31 -10.12
CA SER A 34 -11.68 4.30 -11.20
C SER A 34 -10.37 5.10 -11.26
N GLY A 35 -9.52 4.95 -10.25
CA GLY A 35 -8.28 5.70 -10.08
C GLY A 35 -8.50 7.08 -9.45
N THR A 36 -9.62 7.29 -8.77
CA THR A 36 -9.93 8.48 -7.99
C THR A 36 -9.37 8.35 -6.58
N LEU A 37 -8.65 9.37 -6.11
CA LEU A 37 -8.16 9.44 -4.73
C LEU A 37 -9.35 9.66 -3.80
N LEU A 38 -9.58 8.73 -2.87
CA LEU A 38 -10.64 8.84 -1.87
C LEU A 38 -10.10 9.42 -0.56
N GLU A 39 -8.94 8.95 -0.10
CA GLU A 39 -8.41 9.31 1.22
C GLU A 39 -6.89 9.26 1.25
N GLU A 40 -6.28 10.14 2.03
CA GLU A 40 -4.87 10.08 2.43
C GLU A 40 -4.79 9.69 3.91
N ARG A 41 -4.34 8.47 4.19
CA ARG A 41 -4.27 7.90 5.54
C ARG A 41 -2.83 7.92 6.05
N PRO A 42 -2.51 8.70 7.11
CA PRO A 42 -1.17 8.72 7.68
C PRO A 42 -0.84 7.37 8.32
N ASN A 43 0.42 6.92 8.18
CA ASN A 43 0.87 5.69 8.82
C ASN A 43 1.51 6.01 10.19
N PRO A 44 0.86 5.65 11.31
CA PRO A 44 1.46 5.87 12.64
C PRO A 44 2.75 5.08 12.84
N TYR A 45 2.98 4.02 12.06
CA TYR A 45 4.18 3.17 12.08
C TYR A 45 5.18 3.50 10.95
N GLY A 46 4.95 4.57 10.20
CA GLY A 46 5.76 4.94 9.05
C GLY A 46 7.15 5.46 9.42
N ALA A 47 8.03 5.52 8.42
CA ALA A 47 9.37 6.08 8.58
C ALA A 47 9.31 7.54 9.07
N GLY A 48 9.85 7.80 10.26
CA GLY A 48 9.85 9.11 10.91
C GLY A 48 8.82 9.31 12.02
N SER A 49 8.05 8.28 12.38
CA SER A 49 7.24 8.27 13.60
C SER A 49 8.10 8.02 14.84
N SER A 50 7.84 8.78 15.93
CA SER A 50 8.56 8.68 17.21
C SER A 50 8.28 7.38 17.99
N GLY A 51 7.39 6.52 17.48
CA GLY A 51 7.17 5.15 17.98
C GLY A 51 8.23 4.23 17.39
N GLY A 52 9.30 4.03 18.15
CA GLY A 52 10.58 3.45 17.71
C GLY A 52 10.50 2.10 17.01
N HIS A 53 11.48 1.89 16.12
CA HIS A 53 12.34 0.70 15.84
C HIS A 53 11.89 -0.74 16.13
N THR A 54 10.63 -1.02 16.48
CA THR A 54 10.19 -2.32 17.02
C THR A 54 9.24 -3.08 16.10
N HIS A 55 8.69 -2.45 15.05
CA HIS A 55 7.67 -3.06 14.18
C HIS A 55 8.14 -3.33 12.75
N HIS A 56 9.29 -3.96 12.59
CA HIS A 56 9.80 -4.31 11.25
C HIS A 56 9.06 -5.50 10.60
N ASP A 57 8.29 -6.29 11.38
CA ASP A 57 7.87 -7.64 10.95
C ASP A 57 6.36 -7.95 11.03
N ASN A 58 5.51 -6.97 11.34
CA ASN A 58 4.07 -7.22 11.49
C ASN A 58 3.23 -6.65 10.33
N PRO A 59 3.03 -7.43 9.24
CA PRO A 59 2.16 -7.02 8.13
C PRO A 59 0.69 -6.87 8.55
N ASN A 60 0.29 -7.51 9.65
CA ASN A 60 -1.08 -7.41 10.17
C ASN A 60 -1.48 -5.98 10.53
N LEU A 61 -0.53 -5.12 10.95
CA LEU A 61 -0.81 -3.74 11.32
C LEU A 61 -1.30 -2.91 10.12
N ILE A 62 -0.73 -3.14 8.94
CA ILE A 62 -1.11 -2.40 7.73
C ILE A 62 -2.49 -2.83 7.25
N VAL A 63 -2.83 -4.08 7.48
CA VAL A 63 -4.13 -4.66 7.10
C VAL A 63 -5.22 -4.16 8.04
N ASP A 64 -4.92 -4.06 9.33
CA ASP A 64 -5.79 -3.45 10.32
C ASP A 64 -5.98 -1.95 10.06
N LEU A 65 -4.94 -1.28 9.54
CA LEU A 65 -5.01 0.12 9.11
C LEU A 65 -5.79 0.31 7.81
N LEU A 66 -5.80 -0.69 6.91
CA LEU A 66 -6.40 -0.62 5.57
C LEU A 66 -7.35 -1.79 5.30
N PRO A 67 -8.37 -2.02 6.14
CA PRO A 67 -9.25 -3.19 6.01
C PRO A 67 -10.12 -3.15 4.75
N GLU A 68 -10.37 -1.95 4.19
CA GLU A 68 -11.13 -1.74 2.95
C GLU A 68 -10.32 -1.99 1.66
N CYS A 69 -9.00 -2.10 1.78
CA CYS A 69 -8.11 -2.19 0.63
C CYS A 69 -7.86 -3.65 0.21
N GLY A 70 -8.11 -3.93 -1.06
CA GLY A 70 -7.89 -5.25 -1.68
C GLY A 70 -6.61 -5.32 -2.47
N THR A 71 -5.96 -4.19 -2.72
CA THR A 71 -4.76 -4.09 -3.55
C THR A 71 -3.77 -3.13 -2.90
N PHE A 72 -2.51 -3.53 -2.79
CA PHE A 72 -1.41 -2.70 -2.34
C PHE A 72 -0.38 -2.49 -3.46
N ILE A 73 -0.10 -1.22 -3.75
CA ILE A 73 0.93 -0.83 -4.72
C ILE A 73 2.12 -0.24 -3.96
N ALA A 74 3.29 -0.84 -4.17
CA ALA A 74 4.52 -0.46 -3.49
C ALA A 74 5.72 -0.57 -4.42
N ARG A 75 6.81 0.13 -4.14
CA ARG A 75 8.06 -0.06 -4.89
C ARG A 75 8.87 -1.27 -4.41
N ARG A 76 8.80 -1.54 -3.11
CA ARG A 76 9.41 -2.71 -2.48
C ARG A 76 8.48 -3.25 -1.40
N MET A 77 8.38 -4.56 -1.35
CA MET A 77 7.67 -5.28 -0.31
C MET A 77 8.48 -6.54 0.03
N GLY A 78 8.61 -6.85 1.32
CA GLY A 78 9.31 -8.07 1.74
C GLY A 78 8.49 -9.31 1.36
N ASP A 79 9.16 -10.37 0.88
CA ASP A 79 8.53 -11.59 0.40
C ASP A 79 7.61 -12.25 1.42
N ALA A 80 8.03 -12.30 2.69
CA ALA A 80 7.22 -12.85 3.79
C ALA A 80 5.92 -12.05 4.01
N SER A 81 5.98 -10.72 3.93
CA SER A 81 4.81 -9.85 4.04
C SER A 81 3.89 -10.01 2.84
N LYS A 82 4.44 -10.05 1.62
CA LYS A 82 3.66 -10.30 0.40
C LYS A 82 2.91 -11.62 0.49
N GLN A 83 3.58 -12.70 0.86
CA GLN A 83 2.93 -14.01 0.99
C GLN A 83 1.83 -14.01 2.03
N ARG A 84 2.03 -13.38 3.20
CA ARG A 84 0.99 -13.26 4.22
C ARG A 84 -0.21 -12.46 3.75
N LEU A 85 0.00 -11.35 3.05
CA LEU A 85 -1.06 -10.51 2.49
C LEU A 85 -1.91 -11.27 1.46
N VAL A 86 -1.26 -11.93 0.51
CA VAL A 86 -1.94 -12.69 -0.53
C VAL A 86 -2.65 -13.92 0.08
N THR A 87 -1.95 -14.68 0.93
CA THR A 87 -2.43 -15.99 1.42
C THR A 87 -3.45 -15.87 2.55
N ASN A 88 -3.22 -15.01 3.54
CA ASN A 88 -4.11 -14.91 4.70
C ASN A 88 -5.27 -13.93 4.48
N LEU A 89 -5.09 -12.96 3.58
CA LEU A 89 -6.00 -11.81 3.48
C LEU A 89 -6.57 -11.62 2.08
N GLY A 90 -6.06 -12.32 1.07
CA GLY A 90 -6.50 -12.18 -0.31
C GLY A 90 -6.25 -10.78 -0.86
N ILE A 91 -5.17 -10.12 -0.41
CA ILE A 91 -4.79 -8.79 -0.87
C ILE A 91 -3.78 -8.94 -2.01
N ASP A 92 -4.07 -8.32 -3.14
CA ASP A 92 -3.20 -8.28 -4.29
C ASP A 92 -2.05 -7.29 -4.07
N VAL A 93 -0.85 -7.66 -4.51
CA VAL A 93 0.35 -6.85 -4.31
C VAL A 93 1.03 -6.59 -5.66
N MET A 94 1.06 -5.32 -6.05
CA MET A 94 1.76 -4.87 -7.25
C MET A 94 3.05 -4.13 -6.88
N ILE A 95 4.13 -4.48 -7.57
CA ILE A 95 5.40 -3.77 -7.47
C ILE A 95 5.48 -2.69 -8.56
N ALA A 96 5.49 -1.44 -8.15
CA ALA A 96 5.67 -0.29 -9.04
C ALA A 96 7.16 -0.10 -9.37
N GLU A 97 7.47 0.09 -10.65
CA GLU A 97 8.84 0.36 -11.11
C GLU A 97 9.22 1.84 -10.90
N GLY A 98 8.24 2.73 -11.05
CA GLY A 98 8.38 4.18 -10.95
C GLY A 98 8.27 4.75 -9.53
N LYS A 99 8.46 6.06 -9.42
CA LYS A 99 8.19 6.87 -8.22
C LYS A 99 6.87 7.65 -8.31
N ASP A 100 6.24 7.60 -9.47
CA ASP A 100 5.06 8.39 -9.80
C ASP A 100 3.81 7.58 -9.48
N VAL A 101 3.06 8.05 -8.49
CA VAL A 101 1.84 7.40 -7.98
C VAL A 101 0.83 7.18 -9.11
N ARG A 102 0.62 8.22 -9.93
CA ARG A 102 -0.31 8.16 -11.06
C ARG A 102 0.09 7.12 -12.09
N ALA A 103 1.38 7.05 -12.43
CA ALA A 103 1.87 6.08 -13.41
C ALA A 103 1.72 4.63 -12.91
N ALA A 104 2.00 4.38 -11.63
CA ALA A 104 1.82 3.04 -11.05
C ALA A 104 0.35 2.63 -10.95
N LEU A 105 -0.52 3.57 -10.58
CA LEU A 105 -1.97 3.34 -10.54
C LEU A 105 -2.53 3.05 -11.93
N ASP A 106 -2.15 3.84 -12.94
CA ASP A 106 -2.60 3.65 -14.32
C ASP A 106 -2.13 2.30 -14.89
N ALA A 107 -0.88 1.92 -14.60
CA ALA A 107 -0.35 0.60 -14.95
C ALA A 107 -1.15 -0.55 -14.27
N TYR A 108 -1.50 -0.39 -12.99
CA TYR A 108 -2.34 -1.37 -12.28
C TYR A 108 -3.73 -1.49 -12.91
N LEU A 109 -4.40 -0.36 -13.12
CA LEU A 109 -5.76 -0.31 -13.66
C LEU A 109 -5.81 -0.87 -15.10
N SER A 110 -4.80 -0.55 -15.90
CA SER A 110 -4.65 -1.10 -17.26
C SER A 110 -4.44 -2.62 -17.23
N ALA A 111 -3.62 -3.13 -16.31
CA ALA A 111 -3.39 -4.56 -16.16
C ALA A 111 -4.61 -5.32 -15.61
N SER A 112 -5.42 -4.68 -14.75
CA SER A 112 -6.62 -5.27 -14.14
C SER A 112 -7.86 -5.17 -15.03
N SER A 113 -7.83 -4.39 -16.11
CA SER A 113 -8.93 -4.23 -17.07
C SER A 113 -8.78 -5.09 -18.33
N ALA A 114 -7.70 -5.89 -18.41
CA ALA A 114 -7.38 -6.80 -19.50
C ALA A 114 -7.74 -8.26 -19.14
#